data_AF-A0A3D5UYV6-F1
#
_entry.id   AF-A0A3D5UYV6-F1
#
_cell.length_a   1.000
_cell.length_b   1.000
_cell.length_c   1.000
_cell.angle_alpha   90.00
_cell.angle_beta   90.00
_cell.angle_gamma   90.00
#
_symmetry.space_group_name_H-M   'P 1'
#
loop_
_entity.id
_entity.type
_entity.pdbx_description
1 polymer ?
#
loop_
_entity_poly.entity_id
_entity_poly.type
_entity_poly.pdbx_seq_one_letter_code
_entity_poly.pdbx_strand_id
1 'polypeptide(L)' 'MATEIRVPTLGESVTEATVAQWYKKPGDSVAADEPLVELETDKV' A
#
# COMPACT_ATOMS: atom_id res chain seq x y z
N MET A 1 15.82 -10.29 1.89
CA MET A 1 15.38 -9.84 0.55
C MET A 1 14.25 -8.85 0.79
N ALA A 2 14.35 -7.63 0.25
CA ALA A 2 13.27 -6.66 0.37
C ALA A 2 12.28 -6.91 -0.77
N THR A 3 11.02 -7.16 -0.45
CA THR A 3 9.95 -7.24 -1.44
C THR A 3 9.46 -5.83 -1.71
N GLU A 4 9.61 -5.35 -2.94
CA GLU A 4 9.06 -4.06 -3.34
C GLU A 4 7.53 -4.15 -3.41
N ILE A 5 6.84 -3.40 -2.55
CA ILE A 5 5.39 -3.24 -2.64
C ILE A 5 5.12 -2.17 -3.69
N ARG A 6 4.67 -2.57 -4.88
CA ARG A 6 4.25 -1.64 -5.92
C ARG A 6 2.76 -1.41 -5.81
N VAL A 7 2.39 -0.15 -5.68
CA VAL A 7 0.99 0.27 -5.77
C VAL A 7 0.54 0.07 -7.22
N PRO A 8 -0.48 -0.76 -7.49
CA PRO A 8 -1.03 -0.89 -8.83
C PRO A 8 -1.74 0.40 -9.24
N THR A 9 -1.98 0.61 -10.54
CA THR A 9 -2.77 1.75 -11.03
C THR A 9 -4.16 1.72 -10.40
N LEU A 10 -4.48 2.68 -9.53
CA LEU A 10 -5.71 2.73 -8.72
C LEU A 10 -6.94 3.23 -9.52
N GLY A 11 -6.99 2.94 -10.83
CA GLY A 11 -8.00 3.41 -11.78
C GLY A 11 -7.42 4.40 -12.80
N GLU A 12 -8.05 4.52 -13.97
CA GLU A 12 -7.56 5.31 -15.13
C GLU A 12 -7.25 6.80 -14.84
N SER A 13 -7.65 7.32 -13.68
CA SER A 13 -7.41 8.71 -13.28
C SER A 13 -6.78 8.90 -11.89
N VAL A 14 -6.29 7.82 -11.26
CA VAL A 14 -5.64 7.90 -9.94
C VAL A 14 -4.17 7.56 -10.11
N THR A 15 -3.37 8.61 -10.31
CA THR A 15 -1.90 8.53 -10.44
C THR A 15 -1.17 8.59 -9.10
N GLU A 16 -1.81 9.13 -8.07
CA GLU A 16 -1.22 9.34 -6.75
C GLU A 16 -2.20 8.87 -5.68
N ALA A 17 -1.68 8.14 -4.69
CA ALA A 17 -2.41 7.70 -3.51
C ALA A 17 -1.62 8.09 -2.27
N THR A 18 -2.32 8.60 -1.26
CA THR A 18 -1.72 8.95 0.02
C THR A 18 -1.70 7.72 0.91
N VAL A 19 -0.57 7.49 1.58
CA VAL A 19 -0.51 6.41 2.57
C VAL A 19 -1.27 6.86 3.81
N ALA A 20 -2.42 6.23 4.06
CA ALA A 20 -3.26 6.53 5.22
C ALA A 20 -2.63 5.93 6.49
N GLN A 21 -2.32 4.63 6.46
CA GLN A 21 -1.75 3.94 7.61
C GLN A 21 -0.84 2.79 7.23
N TRP A 22 0.31 2.69 7.90
CA TRP A 22 1.18 1.52 7.83
C TRP A 22 0.80 0.54 8.92
N TYR A 23 0.36 -0.66 8.54
CA TYR A 23 0.14 -1.76 9.48
C TYR A 23 1.43 -2.50 9.79
N LYS A 24 2.38 -2.50 8.86
CA LYS A 24 3.68 -3.16 9.01
C LYS A 24 4.83 -2.17 9.18
N LYS A 25 5.72 -2.52 10.10
CA LYS A 25 6.94 -1.76 10.38
C LYS A 25 8.14 -2.36 9.64
N PRO A 26 9.18 -1.56 9.35
CA PRO A 26 10.42 -2.07 8.78
C PRO A 26 11.02 -3.15 9.68
N GLY A 27 11.20 -4.36 9.14
CA GLY A 27 11.73 -5.53 9.86
C GLY A 27 10.66 -6.49 10.39
N ASP A 28 9.37 -6.16 10.25
CA ASP A 28 8.27 -7.04 10.64
C ASP A 28 8.06 -8.17 9.61
N SER A 29 7.63 -9.34 10.06
CA SER A 29 7.34 -10.46 9.16
C SER A 29 5.97 -10.26 8.50
N VAL A 30 5.93 -10.38 7.18
CA VAL A 30 4.72 -10.25 6.37
C VAL A 30 4.20 -11.62 5.97
N ALA A 31 2.93 -11.90 6.25
CA ALA A 31 2.26 -13.14 5.87
C ALA A 31 1.31 -12.91 4.68
N ALA A 32 1.00 -13.98 3.94
CA ALA A 32 -0.09 -13.96 2.98
C ALA A 32 -1.41 -13.67 3.72
N ASP A 33 -2.29 -12.90 3.08
CA ASP A 33 -3.57 -12.43 3.65
C ASP A 33 -3.48 -11.35 4.75
N GLU A 34 -2.28 -10.83 5.06
CA GLU A 34 -2.12 -9.73 6.02
C GLU A 34 -2.07 -8.35 5.33
N PRO A 35 -2.85 -7.35 5.77
CA PRO A 35 -2.77 -5.99 5.26
C PRO A 35 -1.43 -5.34 5.66
N LEU A 36 -0.73 -4.76 4.68
CA LEU A 36 0.60 -4.17 4.86
C LEU A 36 0.53 -2.65 5.05
N VAL A 37 -0.22 -2.01 4.15
CA VAL A 37 -0.37 -0.56 4.06
C VAL A 37 -1.77 -0.24 3.54
N GLU A 38 -2.40 0.75 4.16
CA GLU A 38 -3.64 1.33 3.70
C GLU A 38 -3.33 2.56 2.86
N LEU A 39 -3.88 2.59 1.66
CA LEU A 39 -3.73 3.69 0.72
C LEU A 39 -5.09 4.33 0.53
N GLU A 40 -5.14 5.64 0.72
CA GLU A 40 -6.33 6.45 0.48
C GLU A 40 -6.12 7.28 -0.79
N THR A 41 -7.16 7.35 -1.61
CA THR A 41 -7.15 8.11 -2.86
C THR A 41 -8.24 9.17 -2.76
N ASP A 42 -7.89 10.43 -2.96
CA ASP A 42 -8.83 11.55 -2.89
C ASP A 42 -9.61 11.69 -4.21
N LYS A 43 -10.28 10.62 -4.63
CA LYS A 43 -11.16 10.62 -5.80
C LYS A 43 -12.53 10.08 -5.42
N VAL A 44 -13.47 11.02 -5.27
CA VAL A 44 -14.92 10.79 -5.34
C VAL A 44 -15.35 10.37 -6.74
#